data_AF-A0A956T046-F1
#
_entry.id   AF-A0A956T046-F1
#
_cell.length_a   1.000
_cell.length_b   1.000
_cell.length_c   1.000
_cell.angle_alpha   90.00
_cell.angle_beta   90.00
_cell.angle_gamma   90.00
#
_symmetry.space_group_name_H-M   'P 1'
#
loop_
_entity.id
_entity.type
_entity.pdbx_description
1 polymer ?
#
loop_
_entity_poly.entity_id
_entity_poly.type
_entity_poly.pdbx_seq_one_letter_code
_entity_poly.pdbx_strand_id
1 'polypeptide(L)'
;MTDENCKIILAFFPEAARTVNVDSVERILRAYPIRINRIEATASGVLVFAESTQCESLELTRMRESLLQDGRNVGYRVRLQRECLFRAMHSLVLNF
;
A
#
# COMPACT_ATOMS: atom_id res chain seq x y z
N MET A 1 22.36 1.27 -15.05
CA MET A 1 21.07 0.63 -14.74
C MET A 1 20.53 1.33 -13.52
N THR A 2 19.68 2.31 -13.72
CA THR A 2 18.93 2.96 -12.63
C THR A 2 18.01 1.92 -12.03
N ASP A 3 18.14 1.62 -10.74
CA ASP A 3 17.14 0.86 -9.99
C ASP A 3 15.76 1.50 -10.21
N GLU A 4 14.95 0.91 -11.09
CA GLU A 4 13.60 1.41 -11.41
C GLU A 4 12.64 1.02 -10.30
N ASN A 5 12.87 1.53 -9.09
CA ASN A 5 11.91 1.42 -8.01
C ASN A 5 10.65 2.20 -8.38
N CYS A 6 9.48 1.60 -8.15
CA CYS A 6 8.20 2.20 -8.46
C CYS A 6 7.49 2.56 -7.17
N LYS A 7 7.05 3.81 -7.11
CA LYS A 7 6.34 4.34 -5.96
C LYS A 7 4.92 3.79 -5.91
N ILE A 8 4.58 3.25 -4.75
CA ILE A 8 3.27 2.67 -4.45
C ILE A 8 2.71 3.30 -3.18
N ILE A 9 1.39 3.36 -3.14
CA ILE A 9 0.60 3.77 -1.99
C ILE A 9 -0.23 2.56 -1.58
N LEU A 10 -0.09 2.17 -0.31
CA LEU A 10 -0.84 1.09 0.31
C LEU A 10 -1.76 1.68 1.37
N ALA A 11 -3.03 1.26 1.39
CA ALA A 11 -3.99 1.70 2.40
C ALA A 11 -4.58 0.48 3.11
N PHE A 12 -4.49 0.47 4.44
CA PHE A 12 -4.99 -0.57 5.33
C PHE A 12 -6.18 -0.03 6.12
N PHE A 13 -7.36 -0.60 5.90
CA PHE A 13 -8.59 -0.23 6.61
C PHE A 13 -8.99 -1.39 7.53
N PRO A 14 -9.18 -1.18 8.84
CA PRO A 14 -9.65 -2.23 9.72
C PRO A 14 -11.07 -2.66 9.33
N GLU A 15 -11.35 -3.96 9.26
CA GLU A 15 -12.67 -4.48 8.86
C GLU A 15 -13.73 -4.33 9.97
N ALA A 16 -13.30 -4.15 11.21
CA ALA A 16 -14.15 -3.85 12.36
C ALA A 16 -13.75 -2.51 12.98
N ALA A 17 -14.54 -2.00 13.93
CA ALA A 17 -14.19 -0.85 14.78
C ALA A 17 -13.05 -1.17 15.76
N ARG A 18 -11.96 -1.76 15.24
CA ARG A 18 -10.74 -2.06 15.96
C ARG A 18 -9.78 -0.90 15.80
N THR A 19 -9.04 -0.64 16.86
CA THR A 19 -7.94 0.32 16.85
C THR A 19 -6.92 -0.10 15.81
N VAL A 20 -6.55 0.84 14.95
CA VAL A 20 -5.54 0.66 13.93
C VAL A 20 -4.19 0.41 14.60
N ASN A 21 -3.55 -0.73 14.29
CA ASN A 21 -2.22 -1.07 14.82
C ASN A 21 -1.17 -0.98 13.70
N VAL A 22 -0.34 0.06 13.76
CA VAL A 22 0.76 0.31 12.82
C VAL A 22 1.79 -0.82 12.83
N ASP A 23 2.14 -1.37 13.99
CA ASP A 23 3.12 -2.47 14.11
C ASP A 23 2.64 -3.72 13.37
N SER A 24 1.34 -3.99 13.38
CA SER A 24 0.77 -5.10 12.60
C SER A 24 0.89 -4.85 11.11
N VAL A 25 0.68 -3.62 10.65
CA VAL A 25 0.86 -3.25 9.24
C VAL A 25 2.33 -3.38 8.84
N GLU A 26 3.26 -2.83 9.62
CA GLU A 26 4.69 -2.98 9.36
C GLU A 26 5.12 -4.45 9.30
N ARG A 27 4.60 -5.31 10.19
CA ARG A 27 4.91 -6.74 10.19
C ARG A 27 4.50 -7.42 8.89
N ILE A 28 3.31 -7.11 8.36
CA ILE A 28 2.86 -7.62 7.06
C ILE A 28 3.83 -7.17 5.97
N LEU A 29 4.16 -5.88 5.94
CA LEU A 29 4.96 -5.27 4.88
C LEU A 29 6.41 -5.78 4.82
N ARG A 30 6.97 -6.25 5.94
CA ARG A 30 8.32 -6.85 5.98
C ARG A 30 8.45 -8.14 5.15
N ALA A 31 7.35 -8.80 4.82
CA ALA A 31 7.37 -10.00 3.98
C ALA A 31 7.47 -9.71 2.47
N TYR A 32 7.46 -8.43 2.08
CA TYR A 32 7.36 -8.01 0.68
C TYR A 32 8.61 -7.23 0.23
N PRO A 33 8.95 -7.25 -1.07
CA PRO A 33 10.09 -6.54 -1.63
C PRO A 33 9.78 -5.05 -1.80
N ILE A 34 9.47 -4.38 -0.69
CA ILE A 34 9.10 -2.97 -0.63
C ILE A 34 9.94 -2.23 0.41
N ARG A 35 10.27 -0.98 0.09
CA ARG A 35 10.92 -0.04 0.99
C ARG A 35 9.89 0.97 1.46
N ILE A 36 9.61 0.98 2.75
CA ILE A 36 8.68 1.94 3.36
C ILE A 36 9.38 3.30 3.46
N ASN A 37 8.77 4.32 2.87
CA ASN A 37 9.24 5.71 2.93
C ASN A 37 8.56 6.48 4.06
N ARG A 38 7.24 6.29 4.22
CA ARG A 38 6.43 6.98 5.23
C ARG A 38 5.19 6.17 5.57
N ILE A 39 4.79 6.21 6.84
CA ILE A 39 3.52 5.68 7.35
C ILE A 39 2.72 6.82 7.97
N GLU A 40 1.43 6.87 7.67
CA GLU A 40 0.47 7.80 8.26
C GLU A 40 -0.69 7.01 8.87
N ALA A 41 -0.87 7.10 10.17
CA ALA A 41 -2.03 6.56 10.85
C ALA A 41 -3.13 7.62 10.91
N THR A 42 -4.36 7.23 10.56
CA THR A 42 -5.55 8.08 10.61
C THR A 42 -6.64 7.40 11.44
N ALA A 43 -7.70 8.13 11.76
CA ALA A 43 -8.87 7.56 12.43
C ALA A 43 -9.53 6.41 11.64
N SER A 44 -9.32 6.37 10.31
CA SER A 44 -9.96 5.40 9.42
C SER A 44 -9.04 4.27 8.95
N GLY A 45 -7.74 4.31 9.24
CA GLY A 45 -6.79 3.31 8.75
C GLY A 45 -5.34 3.78 8.72
N VAL A 46 -4.46 2.97 8.11
CA VAL A 46 -3.05 3.30 7.85
C VAL A 46 -2.83 3.54 6.38
N LEU A 47 -2.18 4.65 6.04
CA LEU A 47 -1.66 4.92 4.71
C LEU A 47 -0.13 4.72 4.73
N VAL A 48 0.39 3.98 3.75
CA VAL A 48 1.81 3.68 3.63
C VAL A 48 2.29 4.10 2.25
N PHE A 49 3.30 4.95 2.22
CA PHE A 49 4.03 5.34 1.03
C PHE A 49 5.30 4.50 0.96
N ALA A 50 5.46 3.75 -0.11
CA ALA A 50 6.56 2.82 -0.27
C ALA A 50 7.07 2.79 -1.71
N GLU A 51 8.23 2.20 -1.89
CA GLU A 51 8.83 1.89 -3.18
C GLU A 51 8.92 0.37 -3.31
N SER A 52 8.42 -0.18 -4.41
CA SER A 52 8.65 -1.59 -4.75
C SER A 52 9.92 -1.70 -5.57
N THR A 53 10.76 -2.69 -5.25
CA THR A 53 11.90 -3.08 -6.11
C THR A 53 11.46 -3.96 -7.27
N GLN A 54 10.21 -4.41 -7.26
CA GLN A 54 9.56 -5.21 -8.31
C GLN A 54 8.52 -4.37 -9.02
N CYS A 55 8.83 -3.91 -10.23
CA CYS A 55 8.00 -2.96 -10.97
C CYS A 55 7.37 -3.51 -12.23
N GLU A 56 7.68 -4.76 -12.53
CA GLU A 56 6.97 -5.52 -13.54
C GLU A 56 5.50 -5.69 -13.14
N SER A 57 4.60 -5.51 -14.12
CA SER A 57 3.15 -5.54 -13.90
C SER A 57 2.68 -6.84 -13.25
N LEU A 58 3.26 -7.97 -13.64
CA LEU A 58 2.91 -9.29 -13.11
C LEU A 58 3.35 -9.46 -11.65
N GLU A 59 4.56 -9.02 -11.32
CA GLU A 59 5.08 -9.08 -9.95
C GLU A 59 4.27 -8.18 -9.01
N LEU A 60 3.97 -6.96 -9.43
CA LEU A 60 3.10 -6.05 -8.67
C LEU A 60 1.70 -6.63 -8.46
N THR A 61 1.16 -7.34 -9.45
CA THR A 61 -0.15 -8.00 -9.35
C THR A 61 -0.11 -9.14 -8.33
N ARG A 62 0.90 -10.00 -8.37
CA ARG A 62 1.08 -11.08 -7.38
C ARG A 62 1.28 -10.53 -5.97
N MET A 63 2.12 -9.50 -5.83
CA MET A 63 2.33 -8.81 -4.56
C MET A 63 1.02 -8.25 -4.01
N ARG A 64 0.21 -7.62 -4.87
CA ARG A 64 -1.11 -7.11 -4.49
C ARG A 64 -2.03 -8.22 -3.98
N GLU A 65 -2.11 -9.35 -4.67
CA GLU A 65 -2.97 -10.47 -4.26
C GLU A 65 -2.55 -11.04 -2.89
N SER A 66 -1.26 -11.27 -2.69
CA SER A 66 -0.72 -11.71 -1.40
C SER A 66 -1.00 -10.70 -0.28
N LEU A 67 -0.77 -9.39 -0.53
CA LEU A 67 -1.05 -8.33 0.45
C LEU A 67 -2.54 -8.26 0.82
N LEU A 68 -3.43 -8.47 -0.14
CA LEU A 68 -4.87 -8.52 0.11
C LEU A 68 -5.22 -9.71 1.02
N GLN A 69 -4.62 -10.87 0.79
CA GLN A 69 -4.86 -12.06 1.58
C GLN A 69 -4.31 -11.93 3.01
N ASP A 70 -3.07 -11.48 3.16
CA ASP A 70 -2.43 -11.29 4.47
C ASP A 70 -3.14 -10.23 5.29
N GLY A 71 -3.53 -9.12 4.64
CA GLY A 71 -4.36 -8.09 5.27
C GLY A 71 -5.65 -8.69 5.84
N ARG A 72 -6.40 -9.45 5.04
CA ARG A 72 -7.66 -10.08 5.49
C ARG A 72 -7.43 -11.03 6.66
N ASN A 73 -6.36 -11.83 6.62
CA ASN A 73 -6.04 -12.78 7.69
C ASN A 73 -5.86 -12.10 9.06
N VAL A 74 -5.45 -10.83 9.08
CA VAL A 74 -5.31 -10.04 10.31
C VAL A 74 -6.41 -9.00 10.50
N GLY A 75 -7.46 -9.02 9.67
CA GLY A 75 -8.64 -8.14 9.78
C GLY A 75 -8.48 -6.76 9.15
N TYR A 76 -7.65 -6.63 8.12
CA TYR A 76 -7.51 -5.42 7.30
C TYR A 76 -8.00 -5.64 5.87
N ARG A 77 -8.78 -4.68 5.37
CA ARG A 77 -9.00 -4.48 3.95
C ARG A 77 -7.86 -3.64 3.38
N VAL A 78 -7.11 -4.20 2.43
CA VAL A 78 -5.94 -3.52 1.83
C VAL A 78 -6.30 -2.95 0.45
N ARG A 79 -5.73 -1.80 0.10
CA ARG A 79 -5.74 -1.24 -1.26
C ARG A 79 -4.32 -0.89 -1.66
N LEU A 80 -3.95 -1.20 -2.91
CA LEU A 80 -2.66 -0.87 -3.50
C LEU A 80 -2.90 -0.02 -4.75
N GLN A 81 -2.18 1.10 -4.84
CA GLN A 81 -2.17 1.97 -6.02
C GLN A 81 -0.74 2.39 -6.36
N ARG A 82 -0.40 2.48 -7.65
CA ARG A 82 0.85 3.12 -8.09
C ARG A 82 0.71 4.63 -7.93
N GLU A 83 1.73 5.31 -7.41
CA GLU A 83 1.66 6.76 -7.17
C GLU A 83 1.40 7.55 -8.46
N CYS A 84 1.95 7.11 -9.60
CA CYS A 84 1.70 7.74 -10.90
C CYS A 84 0.21 7.75 -11.28
N LEU A 85 -0.50 6.65 -10.99
CA LEU A 85 -1.94 6.54 -11.23
C LEU A 85 -2.74 7.36 -10.21
N PHE A 86 -2.31 7.40 -8.95
CA PHE A 86 -2.94 8.22 -7.91
C PHE A 86 -2.86 9.71 -8.25
N ARG A 87 -1.67 10.21 -8.63
CA ARG A 87 -1.48 11.61 -9.05
C ARG A 87 -2.29 11.97 -10.28
N ALA A 88 -2.32 11.11 -11.31
CA ALA A 88 -3.14 11.35 -12.50
C ALA A 88 -4.64 11.47 -12.16
N MET A 89 -5.16 10.58 -11.30
CA MET A 89 -6.56 10.65 -10.86
C MET A 89 -6.85 11.89 -10.01
N HIS A 90 -5.98 12.25 -9.05
CA HIS A 90 -6.17 13.44 -8.23
C HIS A 90 -6.00 14.75 -9.00
N SER A 91 -5.07 14.81 -9.96
CA SER A 91 -4.92 15.97 -10.86
C SER A 91 -6.10 16.13 -11.81
N LEU A 92 -6.78 15.04 -12.21
CA LEU A 92 -8.02 15.12 -12.97
C LEU A 92 -9.19 15.64 -12.11
N VAL A 93 -9.27 15.24 -10.83
CA VAL A 93 -10.34 15.66 -9.92
C VAL A 93 -10.22 17.13 -9.49
N LEU A 94 -9.02 17.70 -9.45
CA LEU A 94 -8.79 19.10 -9.05
C LEU A 94 -8.92 20.12 -10.21
N ASN A 95 -9.23 19.67 -11.42
CA ASN A 95 -9.45 20.53 -12.60
C ASN A 95 -10.94 20.64 -13.00
N PHE A 96 -11.86 20.31 -12.10
CA PHE A 96 -13.31 20.51 -12.26
C PHE A 96 -13.88 21.33 -11.11
#